data_AF-A0AAW4W3G3-F1
#
_entry.id   AF-A0AAW4W3G3-F1
#
_cell.length_a   1.000
_cell.length_b   1.000
_cell.length_c   1.000
_cell.angle_alpha   90.00
_cell.angle_beta   90.00
_cell.angle_gamma   90.00
#
_symmetry.space_group_name_H-M   'P 1'
#
loop_
_entity.id
_entity.type
_entity.pdbx_description
1 polymer ?
#
loop_
_entity_poly.entity_id
_entity_poly.type
_entity_poly.pdbx_seq_one_letter_code
_entity_poly.pdbx_strand_id
1 'polypeptide(L)'
;MRRSGWTKWLIVIPAMLGIVLVTYVRYTTDIWGFGAFICQLIAILELAYGLRIAMLAQNRKKSYRLTPEERHEYARYLYEKQYHRYPAVANQMLLVMARMSVLLNNYERAAQELADIRIDKFNPAQLKLYYYLKVVTAMAAGDATGIQESQMCYAGIPDTKCTYPSKAELAMWIEQRAAAQMAEALKKAVPDKKEHPIRISIITLVLAYSTFFYGLWYGIKRDMGYEVRYRFAEISITVITISLAVLLIWGIVSLYRHNCQALSIQFGKNKVALIIVYGAAAIFALLIIGMSGLSVVFGMDGTETVTGCDSKYTYITVQEDYGGERRYRTNNPFVMQSMDGLWWSSDTIDEEDNQEEDTTELPDLDTENSTDSEDIQSGNTIEDYETEGQHDGLTIQNAMLAVYNYLQEQNTLQNMAFSYTANAKGEVYAVVSETQETKNGNTVNVRYCLYDNGSKTDADGNSCEELVLEKVYPDGNYETELVDFYLVNADTMQVTDEQKNTW
;
A
#
# COMPACT_ATOMS: atom_id res chain seq x y z
N MET A 1 18.20 -19.87 -30.41
CA MET A 1 17.28 -19.21 -29.45
C MET A 1 16.90 -17.77 -29.86
N ARG A 2 16.36 -17.54 -31.07
CA ARG A 2 15.85 -16.22 -31.53
C ARG A 2 14.65 -15.68 -30.72
N ARG A 3 14.01 -16.52 -29.89
CA ARG A 3 12.83 -16.19 -29.05
C ARG A 3 13.12 -15.32 -27.81
N SER A 4 14.39 -15.18 -27.38
CA SER A 4 14.75 -14.47 -26.14
C SER A 4 14.36 -12.98 -26.14
N GLY A 5 14.44 -12.31 -27.30
CA GLY A 5 14.01 -10.92 -27.44
C GLY A 5 12.50 -10.73 -27.24
N TRP A 6 11.69 -11.67 -27.75
CA TRP A 6 10.23 -11.61 -27.69
C TRP A 6 9.69 -11.79 -26.26
N THR A 7 10.34 -12.65 -25.46
CA THR A 7 9.93 -12.89 -24.07
C THR A 7 9.99 -11.65 -23.17
N LYS A 8 10.88 -10.68 -23.42
CA LYS A 8 10.92 -9.43 -22.64
C LYS A 8 9.67 -8.58 -22.90
N TRP A 9 9.21 -8.56 -24.15
CA TRP A 9 8.00 -7.84 -24.56
C TRP A 9 6.73 -8.43 -23.95
N LEU A 10 6.71 -9.74 -23.64
CA LEU A 10 5.59 -10.36 -22.91
C LEU A 10 5.37 -9.80 -21.49
N ILE A 11 6.36 -9.13 -20.90
CA ILE A 11 6.21 -8.44 -19.61
C ILE A 11 5.99 -6.94 -19.83
N VAL A 12 6.76 -6.33 -20.75
CA VAL A 12 6.72 -4.88 -20.98
C VAL A 12 5.37 -4.44 -21.56
N ILE A 13 4.82 -5.17 -22.54
CA ILE A 13 3.56 -4.78 -23.19
C ILE A 13 2.39 -4.79 -22.19
N PRO A 14 2.15 -5.86 -21.41
CA PRO A 14 1.10 -5.83 -20.39
C PRO A 14 1.30 -4.75 -19.33
N ALA A 15 2.55 -4.47 -18.92
CA ALA A 15 2.82 -3.39 -17.97
C ALA A 15 2.46 -2.02 -18.56
N MET A 16 2.81 -1.75 -19.81
CA MET A 16 2.44 -0.51 -20.51
C MET A 16 0.93 -0.38 -20.67
N LEU A 17 0.25 -1.46 -21.06
CA LEU A 17 -1.22 -1.49 -21.15
C LEU A 17 -1.87 -1.26 -19.79
N GLY A 18 -1.31 -1.84 -18.71
CA GLY A 18 -1.76 -1.61 -17.35
C GLY A 18 -1.62 -0.16 -16.93
N ILE A 19 -0.50 0.49 -17.24
CA ILE A 19 -0.29 1.92 -16.96
C ILE A 19 -1.33 2.75 -17.71
N VAL A 20 -1.51 2.51 -19.02
CA VAL A 20 -2.52 3.22 -19.82
C VAL A 20 -3.93 3.02 -19.25
N LEU A 21 -4.28 1.80 -18.82
CA LEU A 21 -5.57 1.49 -18.22
C LEU A 21 -5.76 2.24 -16.89
N VAL A 22 -4.77 2.22 -16.01
CA VAL A 22 -4.82 2.92 -14.71
C VAL A 22 -4.94 4.43 -14.92
N THR A 23 -4.20 5.00 -15.87
CA THR A 23 -4.33 6.41 -16.24
C THR A 23 -5.69 6.73 -16.84
N TYR A 24 -6.22 5.86 -17.70
CA TYR A 24 -7.56 6.02 -18.28
C TYR A 24 -8.63 6.01 -17.19
N VAL A 25 -8.62 5.02 -16.29
CA VAL A 25 -9.57 4.92 -15.17
C VAL A 25 -9.49 6.16 -14.27
N ARG A 26 -8.28 6.65 -13.95
CA ARG A 26 -8.09 7.89 -13.20
C ARG A 26 -8.72 9.09 -13.91
N TYR A 27 -8.57 9.19 -15.23
CA TYR A 27 -9.11 10.29 -16.02
C TYR A 27 -10.64 10.22 -16.18
N THR A 28 -11.22 9.03 -16.30
CA THR A 28 -12.65 8.88 -16.63
C THR A 28 -13.58 8.71 -15.43
N THR A 29 -13.11 8.12 -14.33
CA THR A 29 -14.00 7.73 -13.23
C THR A 29 -13.80 8.54 -11.95
N ASP A 30 -12.70 9.28 -11.83
CA ASP A 30 -12.30 10.06 -10.64
C ASP A 30 -12.35 9.30 -9.28
N ILE A 31 -12.60 7.98 -9.28
CA ILE A 31 -12.72 7.09 -8.11
C ILE A 31 -11.45 7.11 -7.25
N TRP A 32 -10.29 7.19 -7.89
CA TRP A 32 -8.99 7.09 -7.21
C TRP A 32 -8.45 8.46 -6.89
N GLY A 33 -8.18 8.75 -5.62
CA GLY A 33 -7.32 9.87 -5.25
C GLY A 33 -5.90 9.70 -5.80
N PHE A 34 -5.10 10.77 -5.71
CA PHE A 34 -3.72 10.75 -6.20
C PHE A 34 -2.89 9.62 -5.57
N GLY A 35 -3.05 9.39 -4.26
CA GLY A 35 -2.37 8.31 -3.53
C GLY A 35 -2.68 6.91 -4.08
N ALA A 36 -3.96 6.62 -4.35
CA ALA A 36 -4.35 5.35 -4.96
C ALA A 36 -3.70 5.19 -6.34
N PHE A 37 -3.80 6.21 -7.20
CA PHE A 37 -3.21 6.17 -8.53
C PHE A 37 -1.70 5.86 -8.52
N ILE A 38 -0.94 6.50 -7.64
CA ILE A 38 0.50 6.24 -7.50
C ILE A 38 0.75 4.79 -7.04
N CYS A 39 0.01 4.29 -6.06
CA CYS A 39 0.14 2.90 -5.60
C CYS A 39 -0.18 1.89 -6.71
N GLN A 40 -1.17 2.18 -7.56
CA GLN A 40 -1.50 1.34 -8.72
C GLN A 40 -0.33 1.28 -9.72
N LEU A 41 0.32 2.41 -10.00
CA LEU A 41 1.50 2.44 -10.86
C LEU A 41 2.67 1.66 -10.25
N ILE A 42 2.92 1.84 -8.94
CA ILE A 42 3.97 1.11 -8.23
C ILE A 42 3.70 -0.40 -8.29
N ALA A 43 2.47 -0.86 -8.03
CA ALA A 43 2.11 -2.26 -8.09
C ALA A 43 2.38 -2.89 -9.48
N ILE A 44 2.07 -2.16 -10.56
CA ILE A 44 2.38 -2.62 -11.93
C ILE A 44 3.89 -2.73 -12.15
N LEU A 45 4.66 -1.73 -11.71
CA LEU A 45 6.11 -1.72 -11.84
C LEU A 45 6.78 -2.83 -11.02
N GLU A 46 6.30 -3.05 -9.79
CA GLU A 46 6.74 -4.14 -8.91
C GLU A 46 6.52 -5.50 -9.56
N LEU A 47 5.31 -5.72 -10.10
CA LEU A 47 4.96 -6.95 -10.79
C LEU A 47 5.84 -7.19 -12.02
N ALA A 48 5.99 -6.16 -12.87
CA ALA A 48 6.79 -6.25 -14.08
C ALA A 48 8.28 -6.52 -13.77
N TYR A 49 8.83 -5.81 -12.79
CA TYR A 49 10.22 -5.98 -12.38
C TYR A 49 10.47 -7.35 -11.75
N GLY A 50 9.58 -7.80 -10.86
CA GLY A 50 9.70 -9.10 -10.21
C GLY A 50 9.54 -10.28 -11.18
N LEU A 51 8.59 -10.21 -12.12
CA LEU A 51 8.46 -11.20 -13.21
C LEU A 51 9.71 -11.24 -14.10
N ARG A 52 10.36 -10.09 -14.33
CA ARG A 52 11.62 -10.04 -15.08
C ARG A 52 12.74 -10.77 -14.32
N ILE A 53 12.83 -10.61 -13.00
CA ILE A 53 13.78 -11.35 -12.17
C ILE A 53 13.48 -12.85 -12.20
N ALA A 54 12.21 -13.24 -12.08
CA ALA A 54 11.79 -14.64 -12.17
C ALA A 54 12.16 -15.26 -13.52
N MET A 55 11.94 -14.54 -14.62
CA MET A 55 12.34 -14.97 -15.97
C MET A 55 13.86 -15.16 -16.08
N LEU A 56 14.66 -14.23 -15.54
CA LEU A 56 16.12 -14.38 -15.51
C LEU A 56 16.56 -15.60 -14.67
N ALA A 57 15.88 -15.86 -13.56
CA ALA A 57 16.13 -17.05 -12.74
C ALA A 57 15.78 -18.35 -13.49
N GLN A 58 14.68 -18.35 -14.26
CA GLN A 58 14.29 -19.49 -15.09
C GLN A 58 15.29 -19.72 -16.23
N ASN A 59 15.70 -18.68 -16.93
CA ASN A 59 16.70 -18.77 -18.01
C ASN A 59 18.04 -19.28 -17.48
N ARG A 60 18.46 -18.83 -16.29
CA ARG A 60 19.62 -19.38 -15.60
C ARG A 60 19.46 -20.87 -15.32
N LYS A 61 18.31 -21.31 -14.79
CA LYS A 61 18.05 -22.74 -14.54
C LYS A 61 18.09 -23.57 -15.82
N LYS A 62 17.54 -23.04 -16.92
CA LYS A 62 17.64 -23.67 -18.25
C LYS A 62 19.08 -23.76 -18.74
N SER A 63 19.90 -22.71 -18.52
CA SER A 63 21.31 -22.71 -18.93
C SER A 63 22.14 -23.81 -18.26
N TYR A 64 21.79 -24.21 -17.03
CA TYR A 64 22.48 -25.32 -16.35
C TYR A 64 22.17 -26.70 -16.94
N ARG A 65 21.16 -26.82 -17.80
CA ARG A 65 20.79 -28.08 -18.47
C ARG A 65 21.43 -28.23 -19.86
N LEU A 66 22.06 -27.17 -20.37
CA LEU A 66 22.74 -27.16 -21.66
C LEU A 66 24.07 -27.91 -21.57
N THR A 67 24.55 -28.43 -22.71
CA THR A 67 25.91 -28.97 -22.79
C THR A 67 26.94 -27.85 -22.55
N PRO A 68 28.18 -28.18 -22.14
CA PRO A 68 29.21 -27.16 -21.94
C PRO A 68 29.47 -26.29 -23.19
N GLU A 69 29.43 -26.87 -24.39
CA GLU A 69 29.53 -26.15 -25.67
C GLU A 69 28.38 -25.17 -25.90
N GLU A 70 27.13 -25.65 -25.80
CA GLU A 70 25.94 -24.80 -25.99
C GLU A 70 25.90 -23.66 -24.97
N ARG A 71 26.33 -23.96 -23.74
CA ARG A 71 26.39 -22.98 -22.66
C ARG A 71 27.49 -21.95 -22.88
N HIS A 72 28.63 -22.36 -23.45
CA HIS A 72 29.69 -21.45 -23.88
C HIS A 72 29.16 -20.47 -24.92
N GLU A 73 28.58 -21.00 -26.00
CA GLU A 73 28.06 -20.19 -27.10
C GLU A 73 26.95 -19.23 -26.63
N TYR A 74 26.08 -19.70 -25.74
CA TYR A 74 25.06 -18.86 -25.12
C TYR A 74 25.66 -17.72 -24.27
N ALA A 75 26.69 -18.01 -23.48
CA ALA A 75 27.39 -16.99 -22.68
C ALA A 75 28.11 -15.97 -23.58
N ARG A 76 28.72 -16.43 -24.68
CA ARG A 76 29.35 -15.58 -25.70
C ARG A 76 28.34 -14.66 -26.37
N TYR A 77 27.21 -15.20 -26.81
CA TYR A 77 26.11 -14.40 -27.38
C TYR A 77 25.65 -13.30 -26.42
N LEU A 78 25.45 -13.63 -25.13
CA LEU A 78 25.05 -12.67 -24.11
C LEU A 78 26.12 -11.61 -23.85
N TYR A 79 27.39 -12.01 -23.80
CA TYR A 79 28.53 -11.11 -23.67
C TYR A 79 28.54 -10.09 -24.82
N GLU A 80 28.60 -10.56 -26.07
CA GLU A 80 28.76 -9.70 -27.25
C GLU A 80 27.52 -8.82 -27.51
N LYS A 81 26.30 -9.36 -27.36
CA LYS A 81 25.08 -8.66 -27.78
C LYS A 81 24.37 -7.88 -26.68
N GLN A 82 24.54 -8.26 -25.41
CA GLN A 82 23.70 -7.69 -24.34
C GLN A 82 24.51 -7.07 -23.19
N TYR A 83 25.65 -7.65 -22.83
CA TYR A 83 26.34 -7.30 -21.58
C TYR A 83 27.70 -6.65 -21.75
N HIS A 84 28.26 -6.57 -22.95
CA HIS A 84 29.57 -5.96 -23.21
C HIS A 84 29.70 -4.54 -22.61
N ARG A 85 28.61 -3.75 -22.62
CA ARG A 85 28.58 -2.39 -22.08
C ARG A 85 28.52 -2.32 -20.55
N TYR A 86 28.27 -3.44 -19.85
CA TYR A 86 28.08 -3.51 -18.40
C TYR A 86 29.19 -4.35 -17.76
N PRO A 87 30.31 -3.74 -17.30
CA PRO A 87 31.53 -4.47 -16.92
C PRO A 87 31.31 -5.61 -15.91
N ALA A 88 30.50 -5.40 -14.88
CA ALA A 88 30.25 -6.42 -13.87
C ALA A 88 29.55 -7.67 -14.44
N VAL A 89 28.61 -7.48 -15.38
CA VAL A 89 27.88 -8.60 -16.02
C VAL A 89 28.72 -9.22 -17.13
N ALA A 90 29.50 -8.41 -17.85
CA ALA A 90 30.47 -8.87 -18.84
C ALA A 90 31.49 -9.83 -18.22
N ASN A 91 32.07 -9.47 -17.08
CA ASN A 91 33.04 -10.31 -16.36
C ASN A 91 32.42 -11.62 -15.86
N GLN A 92 31.13 -11.61 -15.47
CA GLN A 92 30.42 -12.84 -15.14
C GLN A 92 30.24 -13.75 -16.34
N MET A 93 29.94 -13.20 -17.52
CA MET A 93 29.85 -14.01 -18.75
C MET A 93 31.22 -14.57 -19.15
N LEU A 94 32.29 -13.77 -19.06
CA LEU A 94 33.67 -14.21 -19.29
C LEU A 94 34.08 -15.37 -18.36
N LEU A 95 33.74 -15.29 -17.06
CA LEU A 95 33.95 -16.41 -16.13
C LEU A 95 33.19 -17.68 -16.53
N VAL A 96 31.95 -17.53 -17.00
CA VAL A 96 31.17 -18.69 -17.47
C VAL A 96 31.80 -19.28 -18.73
N MET A 97 32.22 -18.45 -19.68
CA MET A 97 32.92 -18.89 -20.89
C MET A 97 34.21 -19.62 -20.54
N ALA A 98 35.10 -19.01 -19.76
CA ALA A 98 36.37 -19.62 -19.36
C ALA A 98 36.17 -20.96 -18.64
N ARG A 99 35.17 -21.03 -17.75
CA ARG A 99 34.78 -22.27 -17.08
C ARG A 99 34.35 -23.34 -18.08
N MET A 100 33.49 -23.01 -19.05
CA MET A 100 33.08 -23.97 -20.06
C MET A 100 34.26 -24.39 -20.95
N SER A 101 35.13 -23.46 -21.36
CA SER A 101 36.34 -23.74 -22.15
C SER A 101 37.28 -24.74 -21.46
N VAL A 102 37.47 -24.61 -20.15
CA VAL A 102 38.21 -25.60 -19.33
C VAL A 102 37.54 -26.97 -19.34
N LEU A 103 36.21 -27.03 -19.21
CA LEU A 103 35.46 -28.30 -19.25
C LEU A 103 35.50 -28.97 -20.63
N LEU A 104 35.78 -28.21 -21.69
CA LEU A 104 35.97 -28.66 -23.06
C LEU A 104 37.43 -29.02 -23.38
N ASN A 105 38.33 -28.98 -22.38
CA ASN A 105 39.77 -29.16 -22.53
C ASN A 105 40.44 -28.16 -23.49
N ASN A 106 39.84 -26.99 -23.71
CA ASN A 106 40.42 -25.91 -24.52
C ASN A 106 40.99 -24.82 -23.61
N TYR A 107 42.19 -25.09 -23.09
CA TYR A 107 42.82 -24.24 -22.06
C TYR A 107 43.36 -22.92 -22.60
N GLU A 108 43.83 -22.89 -23.86
CA GLU A 108 44.29 -21.65 -24.50
C GLU A 108 43.16 -20.64 -24.65
N ARG A 109 41.99 -21.11 -25.10
CA ARG A 109 40.78 -20.28 -25.19
C ARG A 109 40.33 -19.79 -23.82
N ALA A 110 40.39 -20.66 -22.81
CA ALA A 110 40.07 -20.25 -21.45
C ALA A 110 41.03 -19.16 -20.94
N ALA A 111 42.32 -19.25 -21.24
CA ALA A 111 43.31 -18.25 -20.85
C ALA A 111 43.03 -16.87 -21.49
N GLN A 112 42.66 -16.85 -22.78
CA GLN A 112 42.24 -15.63 -23.47
C GLN A 112 41.00 -14.99 -22.82
N GLU A 113 39.98 -15.80 -22.54
CA GLU A 113 38.74 -15.34 -21.91
C GLU A 113 38.96 -14.82 -20.48
N LEU A 114 39.97 -15.32 -19.76
CA LEU A 114 40.36 -14.82 -18.44
C LEU A 114 41.19 -13.54 -18.50
N ALA A 115 41.93 -13.30 -19.58
CA ALA A 115 42.76 -12.10 -19.73
C ALA A 115 41.93 -10.82 -19.85
N ASP A 116 40.73 -10.92 -20.43
CA ASP A 116 39.80 -9.80 -20.60
C ASP A 116 39.06 -9.41 -19.31
N ILE A 117 39.19 -10.19 -18.24
CA ILE A 117 38.46 -9.99 -16.99
C ILE A 117 39.10 -8.89 -16.13
N ARG A 118 38.27 -7.94 -15.69
CA ARG A 118 38.64 -6.98 -14.64
C ARG A 118 38.15 -7.47 -13.26
N ILE A 119 39.08 -7.62 -12.31
CA ILE A 119 38.80 -8.23 -11.00
C ILE A 119 38.24 -7.24 -9.95
N ASP A 120 38.22 -5.95 -10.25
CA ASP A 120 37.83 -4.85 -9.36
C ASP A 120 36.42 -5.00 -8.75
N LYS A 121 35.51 -5.71 -9.44
CA LYS A 121 34.11 -5.87 -9.03
C LYS A 121 33.73 -7.29 -8.60
N PHE A 122 34.70 -8.18 -8.41
CA PHE A 122 34.40 -9.57 -8.04
C PHE A 122 34.11 -9.73 -6.55
N ASN A 123 33.07 -10.50 -6.26
CA ASN A 123 32.85 -11.00 -4.91
C ASN A 123 33.85 -12.14 -4.57
N PRO A 124 34.04 -12.49 -3.29
CA PRO A 124 35.01 -13.52 -2.90
C PRO A 124 34.81 -14.88 -3.60
N ALA A 125 33.56 -15.27 -3.87
CA ALA A 125 33.27 -16.51 -4.60
C ALA A 125 33.73 -16.47 -6.07
N GLN A 126 33.57 -15.32 -6.73
CA GLN A 126 34.00 -15.09 -8.10
C GLN A 126 35.53 -15.01 -8.19
N LEU A 127 36.19 -14.35 -7.24
CA LEU A 127 37.65 -14.34 -7.15
C LEU A 127 38.21 -15.75 -6.97
N LYS A 128 37.60 -16.56 -6.11
CA LYS A 128 38.04 -17.94 -5.88
C LYS A 128 37.94 -18.79 -7.15
N LEU A 129 36.83 -18.68 -7.87
CA LEU A 129 36.65 -19.35 -9.17
C LEU A 129 37.66 -18.85 -10.20
N TYR A 130 37.90 -17.53 -10.27
CA TYR A 130 38.83 -16.91 -11.20
C TYR A 130 40.26 -17.44 -11.01
N TYR A 131 40.78 -17.41 -9.78
CA TYR A 131 42.13 -17.91 -9.50
C TYR A 131 42.23 -19.41 -9.68
N TYR A 132 41.17 -20.17 -9.37
CA TYR A 132 41.13 -21.60 -9.67
C TYR A 132 41.27 -21.86 -11.18
N LEU A 133 40.51 -21.14 -12.02
CA LEU A 133 40.62 -21.26 -13.47
C LEU A 133 42.00 -20.84 -13.98
N LYS A 134 42.61 -19.79 -13.40
CA LYS A 134 43.98 -19.39 -13.73
C LYS A 134 45.02 -20.46 -13.41
N VAL A 135 44.91 -21.15 -12.27
CA VAL A 135 45.78 -22.29 -11.94
C VAL A 135 45.66 -23.39 -13.00
N VAL A 136 44.43 -23.73 -13.40
CA VAL A 136 44.19 -24.77 -14.42
C VAL A 136 44.80 -24.37 -15.77
N THR A 137 44.59 -23.13 -16.22
CA THR A 137 45.12 -22.67 -17.52
C THR A 137 46.65 -22.51 -17.50
N ALA A 138 47.23 -22.00 -16.40
CA ALA A 138 48.68 -21.86 -16.27
C ALA A 138 49.38 -23.22 -16.21
N MET A 139 48.76 -24.21 -15.54
CA MET A 139 49.25 -25.59 -15.53
C MET A 139 49.23 -26.21 -16.93
N ALA A 140 48.14 -26.02 -17.69
CA ALA A 140 48.07 -26.49 -19.07
C ALA A 140 49.10 -25.82 -20.00
N ALA A 141 49.41 -24.55 -19.77
CA ALA A 141 50.42 -23.80 -20.53
C ALA A 141 51.87 -24.10 -20.09
N GLY A 142 52.08 -24.77 -18.95
CA GLY A 142 53.41 -24.98 -18.37
C GLY A 142 54.04 -23.74 -17.75
N ASP A 143 53.24 -22.71 -17.42
CA ASP A 143 53.70 -21.47 -16.81
C ASP A 143 53.87 -21.62 -15.29
N ALA A 144 55.09 -21.92 -14.85
CA ALA A 144 55.40 -22.10 -13.43
C ALA A 144 55.14 -20.84 -12.58
N THR A 145 55.39 -19.65 -13.14
CA THR A 145 55.18 -18.37 -12.44
C THR A 145 53.69 -18.08 -12.24
N GLY A 146 52.89 -18.24 -13.29
CA GLY A 146 51.44 -18.06 -13.22
C GLY A 146 50.73 -19.07 -12.31
N ILE A 147 51.24 -20.30 -12.20
CA ILE A 147 50.75 -21.30 -11.24
C ILE A 147 50.99 -20.81 -9.80
N GLN A 148 52.22 -20.39 -9.48
CA GLN A 148 52.58 -20.00 -8.11
C GLN A 148 51.77 -18.79 -7.63
N GLU A 149 51.67 -17.74 -8.46
CA GLU A 149 50.91 -16.54 -8.14
C GLU A 149 49.41 -16.85 -7.95
N SER A 150 48.82 -17.60 -8.90
CA SER A 150 47.40 -17.92 -8.86
C SER A 150 47.04 -18.86 -7.71
N GLN A 151 47.93 -19.81 -7.38
CA GLN A 151 47.73 -20.73 -6.26
C GLN A 151 47.81 -20.00 -4.92
N MET A 152 48.72 -19.03 -4.77
CA MET A 152 48.81 -18.21 -3.56
C MET A 152 47.54 -17.38 -3.35
N CYS A 153 47.06 -16.72 -4.41
CA CYS A 153 45.80 -15.96 -4.37
C CYS A 153 44.58 -16.85 -4.10
N TYR A 154 44.51 -18.03 -4.73
CA TYR A 154 43.45 -19.00 -4.49
C TYR A 154 43.40 -19.48 -3.03
N ALA A 155 44.56 -19.78 -2.43
CA ALA A 155 44.66 -20.23 -1.04
C ALA A 155 44.32 -19.13 -0.03
N GLY A 156 44.57 -17.87 -0.37
CA GLY A 156 44.25 -16.72 0.48
C GLY A 156 42.75 -16.40 0.57
N ILE A 157 41.92 -16.95 -0.32
CA ILE A 157 40.47 -16.70 -0.33
C ILE A 157 39.76 -17.82 0.45
N PRO A 158 38.94 -17.50 1.46
CA PRO A 158 38.22 -18.52 2.24
C PRO A 158 37.34 -19.39 1.34
N ASP A 159 37.18 -20.67 1.69
CA ASP A 159 36.21 -21.54 1.02
C ASP A 159 34.81 -20.96 1.17
N THR A 160 34.17 -20.75 0.03
CA THR A 160 32.77 -20.34 -0.03
C THR A 160 31.88 -21.58 0.01
N LYS A 161 30.56 -21.42 -0.11
CA LYS A 161 29.58 -22.52 -0.10
C LYS A 161 29.81 -23.65 -1.13
N CYS A 162 30.71 -23.47 -2.10
CA CYS A 162 31.08 -24.47 -3.09
C CYS A 162 32.30 -25.28 -2.61
N THR A 163 32.24 -26.61 -2.75
CA THR A 163 33.37 -27.50 -2.47
C THR A 163 34.42 -27.34 -3.55
N TYR A 164 35.50 -26.63 -3.23
CA TYR A 164 36.69 -26.54 -4.05
C TYR A 164 37.79 -27.46 -3.47
N PRO A 165 38.77 -27.90 -4.27
CA PRO A 165 39.85 -28.75 -3.78
C PRO A 165 40.69 -28.03 -2.74
N SER A 166 41.11 -28.78 -1.72
CA SER A 166 42.00 -28.27 -0.68
C SER A 166 43.36 -27.88 -1.26
N LYS A 167 44.12 -27.06 -0.51
CA LYS A 167 45.47 -26.65 -0.93
C LYS A 167 46.39 -27.84 -1.24
N ALA A 168 46.29 -28.92 -0.45
CA ALA A 168 47.10 -30.12 -0.62
C ALA A 168 46.70 -30.92 -1.87
N GLU A 169 45.39 -31.11 -2.10
CA GLU A 169 44.88 -31.78 -3.29
C GLU A 169 45.23 -31.01 -4.56
N LEU A 170 45.09 -29.67 -4.54
CA LEU A 170 45.44 -28.82 -5.67
C LEU A 170 46.94 -28.90 -5.98
N ALA A 171 47.81 -28.88 -4.97
CA ALA A 171 49.26 -29.03 -5.15
C ALA A 171 49.62 -30.38 -5.77
N MET A 172 49.04 -31.47 -5.27
CA MET A 172 49.23 -32.82 -5.81
C MET A 172 48.82 -32.91 -7.28
N TRP A 173 47.69 -32.31 -7.66
CA TRP A 173 47.23 -32.30 -9.05
C TRP A 173 48.08 -31.44 -9.97
N ILE A 174 48.68 -30.36 -9.46
CA ILE A 174 49.65 -29.54 -10.20
C ILE A 174 50.90 -30.37 -10.51
N GLU A 175 51.45 -31.08 -9.52
CA GLU A 175 52.63 -31.95 -9.71
C GLU A 175 52.38 -33.07 -10.71
N GLN A 176 51.20 -33.69 -10.65
CA GLN A 176 50.80 -34.77 -11.57
C GLN A 176 50.35 -34.26 -12.95
N ARG A 177 50.31 -32.94 -13.18
CA ARG A 177 49.70 -32.30 -14.36
C ARG A 177 48.31 -32.84 -14.70
N ALA A 178 47.51 -33.11 -13.66
CA ALA A 178 46.23 -33.80 -13.78
C ALA A 178 45.08 -32.83 -14.12
N ALA A 179 45.16 -32.14 -15.26
CA ALA A 179 44.16 -31.16 -15.69
C ALA A 179 42.73 -31.74 -15.80
N ALA A 180 42.61 -33.02 -16.14
CA ALA A 180 41.31 -33.73 -16.19
C ALA A 180 40.65 -33.86 -14.80
N GLN A 181 41.43 -34.12 -13.75
CA GLN A 181 40.93 -34.21 -12.38
C GLN A 181 40.46 -32.84 -11.86
N MET A 182 41.16 -31.76 -12.25
CA MET A 182 40.74 -30.39 -11.96
C MET A 182 39.44 -30.04 -12.68
N ALA A 183 39.29 -30.42 -13.95
CA ALA A 183 38.03 -30.24 -14.68
C ALA A 183 36.87 -31.01 -14.04
N GLU A 184 37.13 -32.20 -13.48
CA GLU A 184 36.11 -32.96 -12.73
C GLU A 184 35.72 -32.28 -11.41
N ALA A 185 36.70 -31.78 -10.65
CA ALA A 185 36.43 -30.98 -9.45
C ALA A 185 35.62 -29.71 -9.78
N LEU A 186 35.88 -29.09 -10.93
CA LEU A 186 35.11 -27.95 -11.44
C LEU A 186 33.66 -28.32 -11.78
N LYS A 187 33.37 -29.57 -12.20
CA LYS A 187 31.99 -30.06 -12.37
C LYS A 187 31.28 -30.17 -11.03
N LYS A 188 31.99 -30.60 -9.98
CA LYS A 188 31.46 -30.73 -8.60
C LYS A 188 31.27 -29.38 -7.90
N ALA A 189 32.09 -28.38 -8.24
CA ALA A 189 31.96 -26.99 -7.79
C ALA A 189 30.78 -26.27 -8.47
N VAL A 190 29.56 -26.81 -8.33
CA VAL A 190 28.33 -26.20 -8.85
C VAL A 190 28.01 -24.96 -7.99
N PRO A 191 27.77 -23.78 -8.61
CA PRO A 191 27.40 -22.59 -7.85
C PRO A 191 26.11 -22.82 -7.06
N ASP A 192 26.02 -22.14 -5.92
CA ASP A 192 24.90 -22.17 -4.98
C ASP A 192 23.52 -22.29 -5.65
N LYS A 193 22.64 -23.05 -5.00
CA LYS A 193 21.24 -23.20 -5.39
C LYS A 193 20.52 -21.85 -5.23
N LYS A 194 20.62 -21.00 -6.26
CA LYS A 194 19.90 -19.73 -6.33
C LYS A 194 18.38 -19.96 -6.30
N GLU A 195 17.64 -18.94 -5.86
CA GLU A 195 16.20 -19.03 -5.68
C GLU A 195 15.45 -19.52 -6.91
N HIS A 196 14.38 -20.27 -6.65
CA HIS A 196 13.53 -20.85 -7.69
C HIS A 196 12.67 -19.75 -8.34
N PRO A 197 12.51 -19.73 -9.68
CA PRO A 197 11.72 -18.69 -10.36
C PRO A 197 10.27 -18.61 -9.87
N ILE A 198 9.65 -19.75 -9.54
CA ILE A 198 8.28 -19.78 -8.98
C ILE A 198 8.20 -19.02 -7.65
N ARG A 199 9.20 -19.21 -6.79
CA ARG A 199 9.23 -18.52 -5.50
C ARG A 199 9.33 -17.01 -5.67
N ILE A 200 10.22 -16.55 -6.56
CA ILE A 200 10.36 -15.12 -6.87
C ILE A 200 9.02 -14.58 -7.37
N SER A 201 8.34 -15.33 -8.25
CA SER A 201 7.03 -14.92 -8.80
C SER A 201 5.96 -14.79 -7.71
N ILE A 202 5.89 -15.74 -6.77
CA ILE A 202 4.93 -15.69 -5.65
C ILE A 202 5.21 -14.48 -4.75
N ILE A 203 6.47 -14.24 -4.38
CA ILE A 203 6.85 -13.08 -3.55
C ILE A 203 6.44 -11.78 -4.25
N THR A 204 6.75 -11.66 -5.54
CA THR A 204 6.36 -10.50 -6.34
C THR A 204 4.85 -10.30 -6.40
N LEU A 205 4.08 -11.38 -6.59
CA LEU A 205 2.62 -11.28 -6.64
C LEU A 205 2.05 -10.77 -5.32
N VAL A 206 2.54 -11.28 -4.19
CA VAL A 206 2.11 -10.84 -2.85
C VAL A 206 2.43 -9.36 -2.66
N LEU A 207 3.67 -8.92 -2.95
CA LEU A 207 4.06 -7.52 -2.77
C LEU A 207 3.22 -6.58 -3.64
N ALA A 208 3.10 -6.88 -4.94
CA ALA A 208 2.32 -6.06 -5.85
C ALA A 208 0.82 -6.00 -5.46
N TYR A 209 0.24 -7.12 -5.02
CA TYR A 209 -1.14 -7.16 -4.55
C TYR A 209 -1.34 -6.37 -3.26
N SER A 210 -0.40 -6.46 -2.32
CA SER A 210 -0.44 -5.66 -1.10
C SER A 210 -0.40 -4.16 -1.40
N THR A 211 0.52 -3.73 -2.28
CA THR A 211 0.62 -2.33 -2.72
C THR A 211 -0.67 -1.86 -3.42
N PHE A 212 -1.22 -2.71 -4.31
CA PHE A 212 -2.50 -2.45 -4.98
C PHE A 212 -3.63 -2.23 -3.97
N PHE A 213 -3.79 -3.15 -3.02
CA PHE A 213 -4.92 -3.15 -2.10
C PHE A 213 -4.83 -2.00 -1.09
N TYR A 214 -3.69 -1.80 -0.44
CA TYR A 214 -3.53 -0.70 0.50
C TYR A 214 -3.65 0.66 -0.20
N GLY A 215 -3.15 0.75 -1.44
CA GLY A 215 -3.36 1.92 -2.28
C GLY A 215 -4.83 2.20 -2.55
N LEU A 216 -5.61 1.16 -2.86
CA LEU A 216 -7.05 1.29 -3.07
C LEU A 216 -7.78 1.66 -1.77
N TRP A 217 -7.49 0.98 -0.65
CA TRP A 217 -8.17 1.17 0.63
C TRP A 217 -8.00 2.60 1.19
N TYR A 218 -6.77 3.11 1.19
CA TYR A 218 -6.47 4.43 1.77
C TYR A 218 -6.55 5.57 0.76
N GLY A 219 -6.53 5.28 -0.54
CA GLY A 219 -6.46 6.29 -1.59
C GLY A 219 -7.74 6.49 -2.39
N ILE A 220 -8.84 5.81 -2.05
CA ILE A 220 -10.14 6.02 -2.71
C ILE A 220 -10.77 7.35 -2.31
N LYS A 221 -11.47 8.02 -3.23
CA LYS A 221 -12.15 9.30 -2.98
C LYS A 221 -13.43 9.10 -2.16
N ARG A 222 -13.29 9.07 -0.83
CA ARG A 222 -14.42 8.96 0.11
C ARG A 222 -15.30 10.22 0.11
N ASP A 223 -14.72 11.37 -0.18
CA ASP A 223 -15.38 12.66 -0.39
C ASP A 223 -16.44 12.61 -1.49
N MET A 224 -16.21 11.81 -2.53
CA MET A 224 -17.16 11.59 -3.64
C MET A 224 -18.11 10.40 -3.39
N GLY A 225 -18.16 9.92 -2.14
CA GLY A 225 -18.97 8.78 -1.72
C GLY A 225 -18.46 7.42 -2.19
N TYR A 226 -17.21 7.30 -2.66
CA TYR A 226 -16.65 6.00 -3.06
C TYR A 226 -16.02 5.26 -1.90
N GLU A 227 -16.33 3.96 -1.81
CA GLU A 227 -15.76 3.05 -0.83
C GLU A 227 -15.34 1.72 -1.46
N VAL A 228 -14.41 1.02 -0.81
CA VAL A 228 -14.01 -0.32 -1.23
C VAL A 228 -15.08 -1.32 -0.77
N ARG A 229 -15.49 -2.22 -1.65
CA ARG A 229 -16.45 -3.30 -1.31
C ARG A 229 -15.95 -4.09 -0.11
N TYR A 230 -16.73 -4.20 0.95
CA TYR A 230 -16.33 -4.82 2.21
C TYR A 230 -16.05 -6.31 2.03
N ARG A 231 -16.84 -7.05 1.24
CA ARG A 231 -16.51 -8.45 0.91
C ARG A 231 -15.16 -8.61 0.22
N PHE A 232 -14.81 -7.68 -0.67
CA PHE A 232 -13.50 -7.67 -1.31
C PHE A 232 -12.39 -7.29 -0.31
N ALA A 233 -12.63 -6.30 0.54
CA ALA A 233 -11.70 -5.88 1.58
C ALA A 233 -11.41 -6.98 2.60
N GLU A 234 -12.44 -7.66 3.09
CA GLU A 234 -12.36 -8.77 4.05
C GLU A 234 -11.45 -9.91 3.54
N ILE A 235 -11.70 -10.36 2.31
CA ILE A 235 -10.90 -11.41 1.68
C ILE A 235 -9.47 -10.92 1.44
N SER A 236 -9.32 -9.71 0.91
CA SER A 236 -8.02 -9.15 0.55
C SER A 236 -7.12 -8.95 1.76
N ILE A 237 -7.63 -8.34 2.83
CA ILE A 237 -6.83 -8.08 4.02
C ILE A 237 -6.41 -9.38 4.72
N THR A 238 -7.28 -10.39 4.73
CA THR A 238 -6.96 -11.72 5.26
C THR A 238 -5.80 -12.35 4.47
N VAL A 239 -5.89 -12.32 3.14
CA VAL A 239 -4.83 -12.87 2.27
C VAL A 239 -3.52 -12.09 2.43
N ILE A 240 -3.58 -10.76 2.46
CA ILE A 240 -2.41 -9.88 2.54
C ILE A 240 -1.70 -10.03 3.88
N THR A 241 -2.43 -9.95 4.99
CA THR A 241 -1.84 -10.02 6.34
C THR A 241 -1.14 -11.36 6.57
N ILE A 242 -1.79 -12.48 6.24
CA ILE A 242 -1.20 -13.82 6.36
C ILE A 242 0.02 -13.95 5.45
N SER A 243 -0.09 -13.53 4.18
CA SER A 243 1.00 -13.66 3.21
C SER A 243 2.21 -12.82 3.59
N LEU A 244 2.00 -11.56 4.02
CA LEU A 244 3.08 -10.67 4.47
C LEU A 244 3.72 -11.18 5.76
N ALA A 245 2.95 -11.68 6.72
CA ALA A 245 3.49 -12.27 7.94
C ALA A 245 4.40 -13.47 7.64
N VAL A 246 3.96 -14.37 6.75
CA VAL A 246 4.76 -15.53 6.31
C VAL A 246 6.05 -15.08 5.61
N LEU A 247 5.96 -14.10 4.70
CA LEU A 247 7.12 -13.56 4.00
C LEU A 247 8.10 -12.86 4.95
N LEU A 248 7.59 -12.15 5.95
CA LEU A 248 8.39 -11.44 6.95
C LEU A 248 9.16 -12.42 7.84
N ILE A 249 8.46 -13.41 8.43
CA ILE A 249 9.09 -14.45 9.24
C ILE A 249 10.16 -15.17 8.40
N TRP A 250 9.82 -15.51 7.16
CA TRP A 250 10.76 -16.16 6.27
C TRP A 250 11.99 -15.27 5.96
N GLY A 251 11.79 -13.99 5.66
CA GLY A 251 12.84 -13.02 5.37
C GLY A 251 13.79 -12.82 6.55
N ILE A 252 13.25 -12.69 7.76
CA ILE A 252 14.02 -12.55 8.99
C ILE A 252 14.83 -13.82 9.30
N VAL A 253 14.23 -15.00 9.17
CA VAL A 253 14.95 -16.28 9.35
C VAL A 253 16.05 -16.44 8.31
N SER A 254 15.80 -16.05 7.06
CA SER A 254 16.79 -16.07 5.98
C SER A 254 17.97 -15.13 6.28
N LEU A 255 17.68 -13.92 6.73
CA LEU A 255 18.68 -12.91 7.09
C LEU A 255 19.50 -13.33 8.31
N TYR A 256 18.86 -13.89 9.34
CA TYR A 256 19.52 -14.49 10.50
C TYR A 256 20.53 -15.57 10.06
N ARG A 257 20.09 -16.53 9.22
CA ARG A 257 20.97 -17.60 8.71
C ARG A 257 22.14 -17.03 7.90
N HIS A 258 21.88 -16.03 7.07
CA HIS A 258 22.93 -15.39 6.27
C HIS A 258 23.97 -14.71 7.16
N ASN A 259 23.54 -13.97 8.19
CA ASN A 259 24.46 -13.25 9.07
C ASN A 259 25.23 -14.19 10.00
N CYS A 260 24.63 -15.29 10.46
CA CYS A 260 25.36 -16.35 11.16
C CYS A 260 26.48 -16.95 10.29
N GLN A 261 26.24 -17.09 8.97
CA GLN A 261 27.25 -17.59 8.03
C GLN A 261 28.33 -16.54 7.72
N ALA A 262 27.95 -15.29 7.49
CA ALA A 262 28.85 -14.22 7.07
C ALA A 262 29.80 -13.76 8.19
N LEU A 263 29.31 -13.67 9.43
CA LEU A 263 30.13 -13.24 10.56
C LEU A 263 30.95 -14.38 11.19
N SER A 264 30.88 -15.62 10.67
CA SER A 264 31.58 -16.79 11.23
C SER A 264 31.42 -16.92 12.76
N ILE A 265 30.24 -16.55 13.28
CA ILE A 265 30.03 -16.36 14.73
C ILE A 265 30.20 -17.71 15.45
N GLN A 266 31.27 -17.84 16.23
CA GLN A 266 31.50 -18.99 17.09
C GLN A 266 30.37 -19.16 18.11
N PHE A 267 30.14 -20.41 18.57
CA PHE A 267 29.14 -20.72 19.57
C PHE A 267 29.40 -19.95 20.88
N GLY A 268 28.46 -19.08 21.29
CA GLY A 268 28.60 -18.26 22.51
C GLY A 268 27.55 -17.13 22.63
N LYS A 269 27.82 -16.15 23.51
CA LYS A 269 26.93 -15.01 23.87
C LYS A 269 26.41 -14.22 22.66
N ASN A 270 27.19 -14.11 21.59
CA ASN A 270 26.83 -13.35 20.39
C ASN A 270 25.68 -13.99 19.59
N LYS A 271 25.50 -15.32 19.64
CA LYS A 271 24.36 -15.99 18.96
C LYS A 271 23.03 -15.71 19.66
N VAL A 272 23.03 -15.71 21.00
CA VAL A 272 21.82 -15.46 21.81
C VAL A 272 21.35 -14.03 21.61
N ALA A 273 22.27 -13.06 21.67
CA ALA A 273 21.97 -11.66 21.39
C ALA A 273 21.37 -11.47 19.98
N LEU A 274 21.93 -12.13 18.97
CA LEU A 274 21.41 -12.06 17.60
C LEU A 274 19.98 -12.64 17.49
N ILE A 275 19.71 -13.78 18.14
CA ILE A 275 18.36 -14.37 18.17
C ILE A 275 17.37 -13.40 18.83
N ILE A 276 17.74 -12.78 19.95
CA ILE A 276 16.89 -11.82 20.64
C ILE A 276 16.59 -10.62 19.74
N VAL A 277 17.60 -10.05 19.09
CA VAL A 277 17.42 -8.89 18.20
C VAL A 277 16.52 -9.23 17.00
N TYR A 278 16.79 -10.34 16.30
CA TYR A 278 15.96 -10.76 15.17
C TYR A 278 14.55 -11.17 15.59
N GLY A 279 14.41 -11.78 16.77
CA GLY A 279 13.12 -12.13 17.37
C GLY A 279 12.31 -10.88 17.71
N ALA A 280 12.92 -9.90 18.37
CA ALA A 280 12.28 -8.61 18.68
C ALA A 280 11.88 -7.85 17.42
N ALA A 281 12.75 -7.80 16.40
CA ALA A 281 12.44 -7.19 15.11
C ALA A 281 11.28 -7.90 14.40
N ALA A 282 11.21 -9.24 14.48
CA ALA A 282 10.09 -10.01 13.93
C ALA A 282 8.77 -9.71 14.63
N ILE A 283 8.77 -9.69 15.96
CA ILE A 283 7.58 -9.37 16.75
C ILE A 283 7.11 -7.95 16.43
N PHE A 284 8.02 -6.97 16.43
CA PHE A 284 7.68 -5.58 16.13
C PHE A 284 7.08 -5.42 14.73
N ALA A 285 7.67 -6.05 13.71
CA ALA A 285 7.14 -5.95 12.36
C ALA A 285 5.84 -6.74 12.16
N LEU A 286 5.64 -7.88 12.87
CA LEU A 286 4.36 -8.59 12.90
C LEU A 286 3.27 -7.77 13.57
N LEU A 287 3.59 -7.01 14.62
CA LEU A 287 2.64 -6.09 15.26
C LEU A 287 2.23 -4.99 14.29
N ILE A 288 3.16 -4.40 13.53
CA ILE A 288 2.82 -3.40 12.50
C ILE A 288 1.90 -4.00 11.43
N ILE A 289 2.21 -5.19 10.92
CA ILE A 289 1.36 -5.88 9.94
C ILE A 289 -0.02 -6.17 10.55
N GLY A 290 -0.08 -6.67 11.79
CA GLY A 290 -1.32 -6.94 12.50
C GLY A 290 -2.17 -5.69 12.70
N MET A 291 -1.57 -4.59 13.16
CA MET A 291 -2.27 -3.31 13.35
C MET A 291 -2.79 -2.75 12.03
N SER A 292 -2.00 -2.84 10.95
CA SER A 292 -2.46 -2.44 9.62
C SER A 292 -3.63 -3.30 9.11
N GLY A 293 -3.65 -4.59 9.46
CA GLY A 293 -4.76 -5.50 9.20
C GLY A 293 -6.02 -5.12 9.95
N LEU A 294 -5.88 -4.91 11.26
CA LEU A 294 -6.98 -4.52 12.14
C LEU A 294 -7.57 -3.16 11.76
N SER A 295 -6.75 -2.19 11.34
CA SER A 295 -7.23 -0.88 10.87
C SER A 295 -8.19 -0.99 9.69
N VAL A 296 -7.97 -1.95 8.78
CA VAL A 296 -8.87 -2.19 7.64
C VAL A 296 -10.15 -2.87 8.12
N VAL A 297 -10.04 -3.88 8.98
CA VAL A 297 -11.20 -4.61 9.52
C VAL A 297 -12.11 -3.70 10.33
N PHE A 298 -11.56 -2.87 11.22
CA PHE A 298 -12.35 -1.88 11.97
C PHE A 298 -12.86 -0.73 11.11
N GLY A 299 -12.24 -0.48 9.96
CA GLY A 299 -12.74 0.50 9.00
C GLY A 299 -13.89 -0.01 8.12
N MET A 300 -14.20 -1.31 8.17
CA MET A 300 -15.40 -1.88 7.58
C MET A 300 -16.52 -1.82 8.63
N ASP A 301 -17.35 -0.80 8.57
CA ASP A 301 -18.45 -0.64 9.52
C ASP A 301 -19.73 -1.25 8.93
N GLY A 302 -20.07 -2.45 9.40
CA GLY A 302 -21.32 -3.13 9.05
C GLY A 302 -21.22 -4.29 8.06
N THR A 303 -22.38 -4.92 7.83
CA THR A 303 -22.50 -6.11 6.97
C THR A 303 -23.15 -5.79 5.64
N GLU A 304 -22.46 -6.11 4.53
CA GLU A 304 -23.00 -5.97 3.18
C GLU A 304 -24.08 -7.02 2.87
N THR A 305 -25.26 -6.53 2.46
CA THR A 305 -26.36 -7.34 1.92
C THR A 305 -26.76 -6.82 0.53
N VAL A 306 -26.98 -7.72 -0.42
CA VAL A 306 -27.44 -7.33 -1.77
C VAL A 306 -28.96 -7.23 -1.74
N THR A 307 -29.49 -6.04 -2.00
CA THR A 307 -30.93 -5.74 -1.92
C THR A 307 -31.61 -5.72 -3.28
N GLY A 308 -30.86 -5.53 -4.37
CA GLY A 308 -31.41 -5.56 -5.72
C GLY A 308 -30.34 -5.50 -6.81
N CYS A 309 -30.77 -5.65 -8.05
CA CYS A 309 -29.92 -5.42 -9.22
C CYS A 309 -30.76 -4.91 -10.39
N ASP A 310 -30.19 -4.00 -11.19
CA ASP A 310 -30.72 -3.59 -12.47
C ASP A 310 -29.73 -3.97 -13.61
N SER A 311 -29.93 -3.41 -14.80
CA SER A 311 -29.06 -3.70 -15.97
C SER A 311 -27.63 -3.14 -15.86
N LYS A 312 -27.37 -2.20 -14.95
CA LYS A 312 -26.13 -1.42 -14.85
C LYS A 312 -25.45 -1.52 -13.47
N TYR A 313 -26.22 -1.70 -12.40
CA TYR A 313 -25.79 -1.65 -11.01
C TYR A 313 -26.42 -2.76 -10.16
N THR A 314 -25.64 -3.23 -9.19
CA THR A 314 -26.09 -4.00 -8.04
C THR A 314 -26.26 -3.04 -6.87
N TYR A 315 -27.42 -3.09 -6.22
CA TYR A 315 -27.74 -2.31 -5.03
C TYR A 315 -27.39 -3.08 -3.78
N ILE A 316 -26.72 -2.42 -2.86
CA ILE A 316 -26.18 -2.99 -1.63
C ILE A 316 -26.64 -2.13 -0.47
N THR A 317 -27.13 -2.78 0.56
CA THR A 317 -27.37 -2.15 1.85
C THR A 317 -26.31 -2.65 2.82
N VAL A 318 -25.64 -1.70 3.48
CA VAL A 318 -24.73 -1.96 4.59
C VAL A 318 -25.46 -1.63 5.86
N GLN A 319 -25.67 -2.64 6.69
CA GLN A 319 -26.23 -2.46 8.03
C GLN A 319 -25.08 -2.27 9.02
N GLU A 320 -24.98 -1.09 9.60
CA GLU A 320 -23.96 -0.73 10.58
C GLU A 320 -24.20 -1.43 11.92
N ASP A 321 -23.12 -1.70 12.65
CA ASP A 321 -23.21 -2.43 13.92
C ASP A 321 -23.94 -1.61 15.02
N TYR A 322 -24.06 -0.30 14.83
CA TYR A 322 -24.73 0.64 15.75
C TYR A 322 -26.15 1.04 15.32
N GLY A 323 -26.73 0.37 14.32
CA GLY A 323 -28.14 0.54 13.93
C GLY A 323 -28.42 1.45 12.74
N GLY A 324 -27.38 1.98 12.08
CA GLY A 324 -27.50 2.73 10.82
C GLY A 324 -27.65 1.84 9.59
N GLU A 325 -28.29 2.36 8.53
CA GLU A 325 -28.38 1.74 7.21
C GLU A 325 -27.77 2.68 6.16
N ARG A 326 -26.71 2.24 5.48
CA ARG A 326 -26.16 2.96 4.31
C ARG A 326 -26.46 2.22 3.04
N ARG A 327 -26.82 2.97 2.00
CA ARG A 327 -27.17 2.40 0.69
C ARG A 327 -26.10 2.72 -0.34
N TYR A 328 -25.72 1.71 -1.10
CA TYR A 328 -24.68 1.81 -2.10
C TYR A 328 -25.14 1.20 -3.43
N ARG A 329 -24.56 1.70 -4.52
CA ARG A 329 -24.60 1.05 -5.83
C ARG A 329 -23.21 0.64 -6.26
N THR A 330 -23.11 -0.47 -7.00
CA THR A 330 -21.86 -0.89 -7.62
C THR A 330 -22.07 -1.52 -8.99
N ASN A 331 -21.10 -1.37 -9.88
CA ASN A 331 -21.05 -2.06 -11.18
C ASN A 331 -19.83 -2.97 -11.32
N ASN A 332 -19.06 -3.15 -10.24
CA ASN A 332 -17.81 -3.91 -10.25
C ASN A 332 -17.57 -4.56 -8.88
N PRO A 333 -16.69 -5.57 -8.77
CA PRO A 333 -16.51 -6.29 -7.50
C PRO A 333 -15.64 -5.55 -6.47
N PHE A 334 -15.06 -4.39 -6.81
CA PHE A 334 -14.00 -3.77 -6.00
C PHE A 334 -14.46 -2.51 -5.25
N VAL A 335 -15.32 -1.71 -5.87
CA VAL A 335 -15.70 -0.38 -5.39
C VAL A 335 -17.21 -0.25 -5.37
N MET A 336 -17.73 0.46 -4.38
CA MET A 336 -19.13 0.89 -4.28
C MET A 336 -19.22 2.40 -4.13
N GLN A 337 -20.37 2.97 -4.49
CA GLN A 337 -20.64 4.39 -4.37
C GLN A 337 -21.88 4.59 -3.51
N SER A 338 -21.79 5.43 -2.48
CA SER A 338 -22.90 5.80 -1.61
C SER A 338 -24.00 6.44 -2.46
N MET A 339 -25.23 6.05 -2.15
CA MET A 339 -26.45 6.61 -2.74
C MET A 339 -26.97 7.79 -1.92
N ASP A 340 -26.48 8.01 -0.71
CA ASP A 340 -27.04 8.97 0.24
C ASP A 340 -26.93 10.43 -0.27
N GLY A 341 -25.97 10.71 -1.17
CA GLY A 341 -25.86 12.00 -1.91
C GLY A 341 -26.62 12.08 -3.24
N LEU A 342 -27.17 10.97 -3.75
CA LEU A 342 -27.91 10.89 -5.03
C LEU A 342 -29.42 11.03 -4.86
N TRP A 343 -29.94 10.86 -3.64
CA TRP A 343 -31.37 10.97 -3.36
C TRP A 343 -31.89 12.43 -3.30
N TRP A 344 -31.01 13.43 -3.13
CA TRP A 344 -31.43 14.84 -3.20
C TRP A 344 -31.60 15.37 -4.63
N SER A 345 -31.23 14.59 -5.65
CA SER A 345 -31.24 15.01 -7.06
C SER A 345 -32.22 14.22 -7.95
N SER A 346 -33.07 13.37 -7.36
CA SER A 346 -34.02 12.54 -8.13
C SER A 346 -35.50 12.83 -7.85
N ASP A 347 -35.83 14.00 -7.33
CA ASP A 347 -37.17 14.59 -7.50
C ASP A 347 -37.14 15.60 -8.66
N THR A 348 -36.84 15.12 -9.85
CA THR A 348 -37.35 15.72 -11.09
C THR A 348 -37.95 14.59 -11.91
N ILE A 349 -39.27 14.46 -11.75
CA ILE A 349 -40.13 13.75 -12.68
C ILE A 349 -39.96 14.39 -14.06
N ASP A 350 -39.91 13.53 -15.07
CA ASP A 350 -39.96 13.82 -16.50
C ASP A 350 -40.79 15.07 -16.84
N GLU A 351 -40.16 16.10 -17.43
CA GLU A 351 -40.81 16.97 -18.42
C GLU A 351 -39.81 17.41 -19.50
N GLU A 352 -40.40 17.68 -20.65
CA GLU A 352 -39.88 17.65 -22.01
C GLU A 352 -38.79 18.69 -22.36
N ASP A 353 -38.10 18.39 -23.47
CA ASP A 353 -37.34 19.28 -24.34
C ASP A 353 -37.65 20.79 -24.19
N ASN A 354 -36.62 21.60 -23.95
CA ASN A 354 -36.20 22.64 -24.90
C ASN A 354 -34.86 23.28 -24.54
N GLN A 355 -34.11 23.60 -25.59
CA GLN A 355 -32.83 24.30 -25.62
C GLN A 355 -32.92 25.72 -25.03
N GLU A 356 -31.88 26.16 -24.32
CA GLU A 356 -30.95 27.20 -24.81
C GLU A 356 -29.80 27.46 -23.81
N GLU A 357 -28.64 27.82 -24.38
CA GLU A 357 -27.38 28.18 -23.73
C GLU A 357 -27.53 29.41 -22.80
N ASP A 358 -26.80 29.45 -21.68
CA ASP A 358 -25.74 30.47 -21.55
C ASP A 358 -24.70 30.09 -20.48
N THR A 359 -23.48 30.44 -20.85
CA THR A 359 -22.18 30.32 -20.19
C THR A 359 -22.02 31.22 -18.96
N THR A 360 -21.11 30.87 -18.03
CA THR A 360 -19.92 31.67 -17.64
C THR A 360 -19.27 31.14 -16.33
N GLU A 361 -18.07 30.57 -16.48
CA GLU A 361 -16.81 30.66 -15.68
C GLU A 361 -16.86 31.03 -14.16
N LEU A 362 -16.42 30.15 -13.23
CA LEU A 362 -15.06 30.04 -12.58
C LEU A 362 -14.63 31.24 -11.68
N PRO A 363 -13.65 31.14 -10.74
CA PRO A 363 -12.92 29.98 -10.17
C PRO A 363 -12.64 30.01 -8.63
N ASP A 364 -12.14 28.87 -8.14
CA ASP A 364 -11.00 28.58 -7.23
C ASP A 364 -10.48 29.57 -6.17
N LEU A 365 -10.11 29.03 -4.99
CA LEU A 365 -8.75 28.92 -4.39
C LEU A 365 -8.90 28.68 -2.87
N ASP A 366 -8.42 27.54 -2.34
CA ASP A 366 -7.11 27.36 -1.67
C ASP A 366 -7.03 28.07 -0.30
N THR A 367 -6.40 27.59 0.78
CA THR A 367 -5.60 26.42 1.14
C THR A 367 -5.10 26.69 2.58
N GLU A 368 -4.72 25.63 3.31
CA GLU A 368 -3.79 25.62 4.47
C GLU A 368 -4.31 26.06 5.86
N ASN A 369 -4.34 25.13 6.83
CA ASN A 369 -3.26 24.73 7.76
C ASN A 369 -3.18 25.75 8.93
N SER A 370 -3.15 25.43 10.22
CA SER A 370 -2.36 24.45 10.95
C SER A 370 -2.66 24.63 12.46
N THR A 371 -2.60 23.55 13.26
CA THR A 371 -1.76 23.41 14.49
C THR A 371 -2.06 24.37 15.67
N ASP A 372 -2.12 24.02 16.96
CA ASP A 372 -2.09 22.81 17.78
C ASP A 372 -2.39 23.32 19.23
N SER A 373 -2.70 22.38 20.13
CA SER A 373 -2.31 22.37 21.56
C SER A 373 -3.13 23.11 22.65
N GLU A 374 -3.70 22.23 23.50
CA GLU A 374 -3.50 22.10 24.97
C GLU A 374 -4.42 22.84 25.96
N ASP A 375 -5.28 22.01 26.58
CA ASP A 375 -5.49 21.78 28.02
C ASP A 375 -5.50 22.96 29.01
N ILE A 376 -6.57 23.03 29.82
CA ILE A 376 -6.53 22.78 31.28
C ILE A 376 -7.95 22.66 31.87
N GLN A 377 -8.17 21.48 32.45
CA GLN A 377 -8.89 21.12 33.68
C GLN A 377 -9.73 22.16 34.47
N SER A 378 -10.97 21.71 34.71
CA SER A 378 -11.58 21.46 36.03
C SER A 378 -12.32 22.58 36.75
N GLY A 379 -13.63 22.35 36.93
CA GLY A 379 -14.45 22.99 37.96
C GLY A 379 -15.86 22.38 38.02
N ASN A 380 -16.00 21.25 38.69
CA ASN A 380 -17.28 20.59 38.99
C ASN A 380 -18.32 21.56 39.60
N THR A 381 -19.56 21.48 39.11
CA THR A 381 -20.76 21.49 39.95
C THR A 381 -21.74 20.50 39.31
N ILE A 382 -21.98 19.40 40.02
CA ILE A 382 -22.95 18.36 39.67
C ILE A 382 -24.28 18.85 40.22
N GLU A 383 -25.22 19.15 39.34
CA GLU A 383 -26.64 19.13 39.65
C GLU A 383 -27.22 17.92 38.93
N ASP A 384 -27.69 16.95 39.71
CA ASP A 384 -28.40 15.77 39.25
C ASP A 384 -29.76 16.21 38.69
N TYR A 385 -29.96 16.05 37.39
CA TYR A 385 -31.29 15.99 36.77
C TYR A 385 -31.51 14.60 36.17
N GLU A 386 -32.76 14.19 36.27
CA GLU A 386 -33.29 12.85 36.16
C GLU A 386 -32.99 12.21 34.80
N THR A 387 -32.64 10.93 34.84
CA THR A 387 -32.46 10.08 33.66
C THR A 387 -33.81 9.50 33.24
N GLU A 388 -34.55 10.13 32.33
CA GLU A 388 -35.64 9.47 31.58
C GLU A 388 -35.81 10.09 30.18
N GLY A 389 -35.59 9.28 29.14
CA GLY A 389 -35.79 9.64 27.73
C GLY A 389 -34.69 9.11 26.83
N GLN A 390 -34.75 7.83 26.45
CA GLN A 390 -33.88 7.28 25.41
C GLN A 390 -34.43 7.76 24.05
N HIS A 391 -34.09 8.99 23.66
CA HIS A 391 -34.47 9.57 22.37
C HIS A 391 -33.68 8.87 21.27
N ASP A 392 -34.38 8.36 20.25
CA ASP A 392 -33.75 7.83 19.04
C ASP A 392 -33.02 8.98 18.35
N GLY A 393 -31.69 8.89 18.21
CA GLY A 393 -30.86 9.95 17.66
C GLY A 393 -31.25 10.39 16.24
N LEU A 394 -32.02 9.56 15.53
CA LEU A 394 -32.62 9.89 14.24
C LEU A 394 -33.81 10.86 14.36
N THR A 395 -34.59 10.75 15.45
CA THR A 395 -35.78 11.59 15.70
C THR A 395 -35.39 13.04 15.97
N ILE A 396 -34.36 13.26 16.79
CA ILE A 396 -33.88 14.61 17.11
C ILE A 396 -33.20 15.29 15.91
N GLN A 397 -32.45 14.53 15.10
CA GLN A 397 -31.83 15.06 13.87
C GLN A 397 -32.89 15.50 12.85
N ASN A 398 -33.97 14.71 12.70
CA ASN A 398 -35.10 15.08 11.85
C ASN A 398 -35.81 16.34 12.40
N ALA A 399 -35.94 16.48 13.72
CA ALA A 399 -36.54 17.66 14.33
C ALA A 399 -35.69 18.93 14.06
N MET A 400 -34.37 18.82 14.18
CA MET A 400 -33.45 19.92 13.87
C MET A 400 -33.50 20.32 12.38
N LEU A 401 -33.65 19.35 11.48
CA LEU A 401 -33.82 19.62 10.06
C LEU A 401 -35.16 20.31 9.76
N ALA A 402 -36.24 19.92 10.45
CA ALA A 402 -37.54 20.58 10.31
C ALA A 402 -37.47 22.06 10.72
N VAL A 403 -36.81 22.38 11.84
CA VAL A 403 -36.61 23.77 12.27
C VAL A 403 -35.71 24.53 11.30
N TYR A 404 -34.65 23.93 10.76
CA TYR A 404 -33.83 24.56 9.72
C TYR A 404 -34.66 24.94 8.48
N ASN A 405 -35.48 24.02 7.98
CA ASN A 405 -36.35 24.28 6.83
C ASN A 405 -37.34 25.42 7.13
N TYR A 406 -37.94 25.42 8.33
CA TYR A 406 -38.81 26.52 8.78
C TYR A 406 -38.07 27.87 8.80
N LEU A 407 -36.85 27.94 9.35
CA LEU A 407 -36.03 29.16 9.35
C LEU A 407 -35.67 29.62 7.93
N GLN A 408 -35.50 28.67 7.00
CA GLN A 408 -35.21 28.96 5.59
C GLN A 408 -36.40 29.56 4.87
N GLU A 409 -37.60 29.01 5.09
CA GLU A 409 -38.84 29.54 4.53
C GLU A 409 -39.15 30.95 5.04
N GLN A 410 -38.88 31.21 6.33
CA GLN A 410 -39.08 32.53 6.93
C GLN A 410 -37.95 33.53 6.61
N ASN A 411 -36.84 33.07 6.02
CA ASN A 411 -35.67 33.88 5.65
C ASN A 411 -35.13 34.71 6.83
N THR A 412 -35.07 34.11 8.01
CA THR A 412 -34.76 34.78 9.30
C THR A 412 -33.26 34.96 9.56
N LEU A 413 -32.41 34.14 8.94
CA LEU A 413 -30.96 34.15 9.13
C LEU A 413 -30.21 34.32 7.80
N GLN A 414 -29.05 34.97 7.84
CA GLN A 414 -28.19 35.15 6.66
C GLN A 414 -27.19 34.00 6.55
N ASN A 415 -26.77 33.63 5.32
CA ASN A 415 -25.80 32.56 5.09
C ASN A 415 -26.19 31.24 5.79
N MET A 416 -27.43 30.83 5.54
CA MET A 416 -28.01 29.60 6.05
C MET A 416 -27.26 28.39 5.51
N ALA A 417 -26.78 27.54 6.40
CA ALA A 417 -26.06 26.30 6.08
C ALA A 417 -26.35 25.29 7.18
N PHE A 418 -26.70 24.07 6.80
CA PHE A 418 -27.10 23.03 7.75
C PHE A 418 -26.02 21.97 7.91
N SER A 419 -25.61 21.70 9.14
CA SER A 419 -24.72 20.58 9.47
C SER A 419 -24.95 20.06 10.88
N TYR A 420 -24.77 18.76 11.09
CA TYR A 420 -24.79 18.16 12.41
C TYR A 420 -23.39 18.16 13.01
N THR A 421 -23.30 18.40 14.32
CA THR A 421 -22.08 18.27 15.12
C THR A 421 -22.46 17.69 16.48
N ALA A 422 -21.50 17.09 17.17
CA ALA A 422 -21.66 16.67 18.56
C ALA A 422 -20.79 17.52 19.48
N ASN A 423 -21.30 17.86 20.65
CA ASN A 423 -20.50 18.51 21.69
C ASN A 423 -19.58 17.50 22.40
N ALA A 424 -18.76 17.97 23.35
CA ALA A 424 -17.82 17.10 24.09
C ALA A 424 -18.51 16.02 24.95
N LYS A 425 -19.82 16.14 25.21
CA LYS A 425 -20.64 15.14 25.90
C LYS A 425 -21.28 14.12 24.93
N GLY A 426 -21.10 14.29 23.63
CA GLY A 426 -21.70 13.44 22.59
C GLY A 426 -23.14 13.84 22.21
N GLU A 427 -23.63 14.97 22.71
CA GLU A 427 -24.98 15.47 22.38
C GLU A 427 -24.94 16.12 21.00
N VAL A 428 -25.82 15.66 20.11
CA VAL A 428 -25.94 16.17 18.74
C VAL A 428 -26.63 17.53 18.76
N TYR A 429 -26.08 18.49 18.02
CA TYR A 429 -26.68 19.79 17.75
C TYR A 429 -26.50 20.13 16.27
N ALA A 430 -27.37 20.98 15.73
CA ALA A 430 -27.27 21.41 14.33
C ALA A 430 -26.76 22.84 14.24
N VAL A 431 -25.81 23.10 13.35
CA VAL A 431 -25.44 24.46 12.93
C VAL A 431 -26.35 24.83 11.77
N VAL A 432 -27.07 25.95 11.87
CA VAL A 432 -28.07 26.39 10.87
C VAL A 432 -27.64 27.63 10.08
N SER A 433 -26.68 28.39 10.60
CA SER A 433 -26.11 29.56 9.93
C SER A 433 -24.75 29.91 10.53
N GLU A 434 -23.85 30.39 9.68
CA GLU A 434 -22.57 30.97 10.09
C GLU A 434 -22.34 32.28 9.35
N THR A 435 -22.15 33.38 10.08
CA THR A 435 -22.03 34.72 9.51
C THR A 435 -21.00 35.56 10.26
N GLN A 436 -20.70 36.73 9.73
CA GLN A 436 -19.87 37.73 10.40
C GLN A 436 -20.72 38.93 10.78
N GLU A 437 -20.64 39.32 12.05
CA GLU A 437 -21.30 40.51 12.56
C GLU A 437 -20.26 41.50 13.09
N THR A 438 -20.61 42.79 13.10
CA THR A 438 -19.79 43.80 13.78
C THR A 438 -20.29 43.99 15.20
N LYS A 439 -19.52 43.51 16.19
CA LYS A 439 -19.82 43.68 17.61
C LYS A 439 -18.69 44.44 18.28
N ASN A 440 -19.02 45.54 18.97
CA ASN A 440 -18.06 46.46 19.61
C ASN A 440 -16.93 46.98 18.69
N GLY A 441 -17.24 47.19 17.40
CA GLY A 441 -16.27 47.70 16.41
C GLY A 441 -15.31 46.66 15.83
N ASN A 442 -15.40 45.40 16.26
CA ASN A 442 -14.66 44.27 15.68
C ASN A 442 -15.61 43.41 14.84
N THR A 443 -15.07 42.83 13.77
CA THR A 443 -15.77 41.77 13.02
C THR A 443 -15.63 40.47 13.82
N VAL A 444 -16.76 39.86 14.16
CA VAL A 444 -16.83 38.63 14.95
C VAL A 444 -17.57 37.57 14.15
N ASN A 445 -17.05 36.35 14.16
CA ASN A 445 -17.78 35.21 13.61
C ASN A 445 -18.90 34.82 14.57
N VAL A 446 -20.07 34.54 14.01
CA VAL A 446 -21.28 34.19 14.73
C VAL A 446 -21.83 32.91 14.12
N ARG A 447 -22.21 31.97 14.98
CA ARG A 447 -22.85 30.73 14.59
C ARG A 447 -24.21 30.61 15.26
N TYR A 448 -25.22 30.22 14.50
CA TYR A 448 -26.52 29.87 15.05
C TYR A 448 -26.63 28.35 15.15
N CYS A 449 -26.91 27.85 16.35
CA CYS A 449 -26.94 26.43 16.69
C CYS A 449 -28.31 26.04 17.27
N LEU A 450 -28.85 24.89 16.85
CA LEU A 450 -30.04 24.26 17.42
C LEU A 450 -29.63 23.15 18.38
N TYR A 451 -30.07 23.26 19.63
CA TYR A 451 -29.85 22.27 20.68
C TYR A 451 -31.16 21.60 21.09
N ASP A 452 -31.07 20.35 21.48
CA ASP A 452 -32.17 19.61 22.09
C ASP A 452 -32.44 20.13 23.51
N ASN A 453 -33.69 20.47 23.79
CA ASN A 453 -34.17 20.87 25.12
C ASN A 453 -35.17 19.87 25.72
N GLY A 454 -35.30 18.69 25.10
CA GLY A 454 -36.15 17.60 25.53
C GLY A 454 -37.59 17.69 25.02
N SER A 455 -38.38 16.70 25.41
CA SER A 455 -39.78 16.61 24.98
C SER A 455 -40.72 17.49 25.80
N LYS A 456 -41.71 18.06 25.11
CA LYS A 456 -42.76 18.90 25.69
C LYS A 456 -44.12 18.57 25.06
N THR A 457 -45.19 18.85 25.77
CA THR A 457 -46.55 18.75 25.21
C THR A 457 -47.00 20.12 24.74
N ASP A 458 -47.49 20.22 23.50
CA ASP A 458 -48.05 21.47 22.99
C ASP A 458 -49.41 21.81 23.66
N ALA A 459 -49.96 22.98 23.33
CA ALA A 459 -51.24 23.44 23.88
C ALA A 459 -52.45 22.55 23.51
N ASP A 460 -52.32 21.73 22.45
CA ASP A 460 -53.35 20.85 21.93
C ASP A 460 -53.22 19.40 22.46
N GLY A 461 -52.18 19.13 23.26
CA GLY A 461 -51.94 17.83 23.89
C GLY A 461 -51.08 16.87 23.06
N ASN A 462 -50.43 17.34 21.99
CA ASN A 462 -49.56 16.51 21.16
C ASN A 462 -48.13 16.45 21.73
N SER A 463 -47.46 15.33 21.50
CA SER A 463 -46.05 15.15 21.86
C SER A 463 -45.15 15.93 20.88
N CYS A 464 -44.29 16.78 21.41
CA CYS A 464 -43.35 17.58 20.63
C CYS A 464 -41.93 17.46 21.20
N GLU A 465 -40.93 17.64 20.35
CA GLU A 465 -39.54 17.89 20.76
C GLU A 465 -39.31 19.40 20.78
N GLU A 466 -38.72 19.92 21.85
CA GLU A 466 -38.39 21.34 21.99
C GLU A 466 -36.93 21.58 21.61
N LEU A 467 -36.70 22.48 20.66
CA LEU A 467 -35.38 22.87 20.19
C LEU A 467 -35.07 24.32 20.53
N VAL A 468 -33.86 24.57 20.98
CA VAL A 468 -33.37 25.91 21.35
C VAL A 468 -32.42 26.42 20.28
N LEU A 469 -32.72 27.60 19.74
CA LEU A 469 -31.81 28.30 18.85
C LEU A 469 -30.93 29.25 19.68
N GLU A 470 -29.62 29.02 19.63
CA GLU A 470 -28.62 29.84 20.29
C GLU A 470 -27.67 30.48 19.29
N LYS A 471 -27.23 31.68 19.59
CA LYS A 471 -26.20 32.42 18.89
C LYS A 471 -24.89 32.29 19.66
N VAL A 472 -23.96 31.54 19.09
CA VAL A 472 -22.67 31.18 19.67
C VAL A 472 -21.55 31.97 18.99
N TYR A 473 -20.55 32.40 19.77
CA TYR A 473 -19.36 33.08 19.27
C TYR A 473 -18.17 32.10 19.32
N PRO A 474 -17.76 31.50 18.19
CA PRO A 474 -16.75 30.43 18.16
C PRO A 474 -15.39 30.84 18.75
N ASP A 475 -15.06 32.12 18.64
CA ASP A 475 -13.79 32.68 19.15
C ASP A 475 -13.75 32.81 20.69
N GLY A 476 -14.85 32.47 21.39
CA GLY A 476 -14.93 32.48 22.87
C GLY A 476 -14.90 33.86 23.51
N ASN A 477 -14.93 34.94 22.71
CA ASN A 477 -14.79 36.32 23.17
C ASN A 477 -16.09 36.93 23.74
N TYR A 478 -17.23 36.27 23.54
CA TYR A 478 -18.56 36.74 23.95
C TYR A 478 -19.40 35.57 24.48
N GLU A 479 -20.31 35.87 25.41
CA GLU A 479 -21.27 34.89 25.92
C GLU A 479 -22.29 34.51 24.84
N THR A 480 -22.76 33.25 24.89
CA THR A 480 -23.83 32.74 24.04
C THR A 480 -25.13 33.49 24.31
N GLU A 481 -25.85 33.82 23.24
CA GLU A 481 -27.13 34.54 23.31
C GLU A 481 -28.27 33.60 22.88
N LEU A 482 -29.27 33.42 23.74
CA LEU A 482 -30.49 32.70 23.40
C LEU A 482 -31.29 33.50 22.36
N VAL A 483 -31.70 32.85 21.28
CA VAL A 483 -32.44 33.46 20.17
C VAL A 483 -33.92 33.14 20.26
N ASP A 484 -34.27 31.85 20.26
CA ASP A 484 -35.67 31.40 20.33
C ASP A 484 -35.83 29.92 20.74
N PHE A 485 -37.06 29.49 20.98
CA PHE A 485 -37.47 28.09 21.15
C PHE A 485 -38.44 27.67 20.03
N TYR A 486 -38.32 26.42 19.59
CA TYR A 486 -39.17 25.82 18.56
C TYR A 486 -39.71 24.48 19.04
N LEU A 487 -41.02 24.28 18.92
CA LEU A 487 -41.66 22.99 19.12
C LEU A 487 -41.83 22.25 17.80
N VAL A 488 -41.35 21.02 17.73
CA VAL A 488 -41.52 20.14 16.58
C VAL A 488 -42.45 19.00 16.95
N ASN A 489 -43.62 18.94 16.32
CA ASN A 489 -44.58 17.87 16.56
C ASN A 489 -43.98 16.51 16.12
N ALA A 490 -43.95 15.54 17.04
CA ALA A 490 -43.24 14.27 16.83
C ALA A 490 -43.85 13.40 15.71
N ASP A 491 -45.13 13.54 15.42
CA ASP A 491 -45.84 12.75 14.40
C ASP A 491 -45.86 13.43 13.02
N THR A 492 -45.95 14.75 12.99
CA THR A 492 -46.18 15.53 11.76
C THR A 492 -44.96 16.33 11.28
N MET A 493 -43.94 16.47 12.13
CA MET A 493 -42.77 17.32 11.91
C MET A 493 -43.10 18.81 11.68
N GLN A 494 -44.32 19.24 12.03
CA GLN A 494 -44.70 20.64 11.96
C GLN A 494 -43.99 21.44 13.05
N VAL A 495 -43.38 22.56 12.65
CA VAL A 495 -42.65 23.46 13.54
C VAL A 495 -43.55 24.59 14.03
N THR A 496 -43.55 24.84 15.33
CA THR A 496 -44.19 26.00 15.97
C THR A 496 -43.11 26.83 16.65
N ASP A 497 -43.04 28.10 16.30
CA ASP A 497 -42.16 29.09 16.93
C ASP A 497 -42.81 29.56 18.26
N GLU A 498 -42.10 29.41 19.38
CA GLU A 498 -42.60 29.81 20.70
C GLU A 498 -42.38 31.31 21.00
N GLN A 499 -41.57 32.00 20.19
CA GLN A 499 -41.23 33.43 20.36
C GLN A 499 -40.75 33.75 21.77
N LYS A 500 -39.89 32.89 22.30
CA LYS A 500 -39.42 32.91 23.68
C LYS A 500 -37.91 33.16 23.70
N ASN A 501 -37.49 34.26 24.32
CA ASN A 501 -36.07 34.65 24.39
C ASN A 501 -35.48 34.55 25.81
N THR A 502 -36.13 33.82 26.70
CA THR A 502 -35.66 33.51 28.06
C THR A 502 -35.95 32.06 28.41
N TRP A 503 -35.09 31.42 29.20
CA TRP A 503 -35.29 30.07 29.72
C TRP A 503 -36.56 29.91 30.55
#